data_AF-A0A2N2JZF9-F1
#
_entry.id   AF-A0A2N2JZF9-F1
#
_cell.length_a   1.000
_cell.length_b   1.000
_cell.length_c   1.000
_cell.angle_alpha   90.00
_cell.angle_beta   90.00
_cell.angle_gamma   90.00
#
_symmetry.space_group_name_H-M   'P 1'
#
loop_
_entity.id
_entity.type
_entity.pdbx_description
1 polymer ?
#
loop_
_entity_poly.entity_id
_entity_poly.type
_entity_poly.pdbx_seq_one_letter_code
_entity_poly.pdbx_strand_id
1 'polypeptide(L)'
;MEMDEKQKLTVLLGLLSERYEAAHKMRERSLKFTMWILGLAVALVWILISGTQFIVVQKWVLTALVFILGLSAIWFLRSLESGAAKNHKVMIGIEKALGCYDKGTYLESEALLPESYTRDYGKSWRSHFKTIYILVIPLALLIMLLIWVSPERKTGRQDHKANQHNSLQIEKGGPKK
;
A
#
# COMPACT_ATOMS: atom_id res chain seq x y z
N MET A 1 -3.10 -37.59 27.27
CA MET A 1 -1.67 -37.89 27.04
C MET A 1 -0.90 -36.72 27.63
N GLU A 2 -0.25 -36.91 28.77
CA GLU A 2 0.57 -35.85 29.38
C GLU A 2 1.88 -35.75 28.59
N MET A 3 2.19 -34.56 28.07
CA MET A 3 3.47 -34.32 27.40
C MET A 3 4.58 -34.14 28.42
N ASP A 4 5.73 -34.76 28.15
CA ASP A 4 6.97 -34.54 28.91
C ASP A 4 7.43 -33.07 28.80
N GLU A 5 8.15 -32.58 29.82
CA GLU A 5 8.59 -31.18 29.88
C GLU A 5 9.54 -30.82 28.73
N LYS A 6 10.43 -31.74 28.34
CA LYS A 6 11.33 -31.52 27.20
C LYS A 6 10.55 -31.40 25.89
N GLN A 7 9.51 -32.22 25.72
CA GLN A 7 8.64 -32.15 24.54
C GLN A 7 7.88 -30.82 24.48
N LYS A 8 7.36 -30.34 25.63
CA LYS A 8 6.71 -29.03 25.72
C LYS A 8 7.66 -27.90 25.33
N LEU A 9 8.90 -27.93 25.83
CA LEU A 9 9.93 -26.95 25.51
C LEU A 9 10.24 -26.93 24.00
N THR A 10 10.44 -28.10 23.39
CA THR A 10 10.70 -28.20 21.94
C THR A 10 9.55 -27.63 21.12
N VAL A 11 8.30 -27.91 21.50
CA VAL A 11 7.12 -27.36 20.82
C VAL A 11 7.04 -25.85 20.96
N LEU A 12 7.29 -25.30 22.16
CA LEU A 12 7.29 -23.86 22.38
C LEU A 12 8.37 -23.14 21.55
N LEU A 13 9.58 -23.68 21.51
CA LEU A 13 10.67 -23.12 20.72
C LEU A 13 10.40 -23.19 19.21
N GLY A 14 9.83 -24.31 18.74
CA GLY A 14 9.41 -24.47 17.35
C GLY A 14 8.35 -23.44 16.96
N LEU A 15 7.29 -23.32 17.76
CA LEU A 15 6.25 -22.31 17.56
C LEU A 15 6.81 -20.89 17.61
N LEU A 16 7.72 -20.58 18.54
CA LEU A 16 8.33 -19.27 18.64
C LEU A 16 9.10 -18.91 17.36
N SER A 17 9.90 -19.85 16.85
CA SER A 17 10.65 -19.69 15.59
C SER A 17 9.73 -19.40 14.41
N GLU A 18 8.64 -20.18 14.27
CA GLU A 18 7.63 -19.96 13.22
C GLU A 18 6.99 -18.57 13.32
N ARG A 19 6.71 -18.09 14.55
CA ARG A 19 6.13 -16.76 14.77
C ARG A 19 7.09 -15.64 14.38
N TYR A 20 8.38 -15.80 14.66
CA TYR A 20 9.42 -14.86 14.21
C TYR A 20 9.52 -14.84 12.68
N GLU A 21 9.54 -16.00 12.04
CA GLU A 21 9.57 -16.09 10.58
C GLU A 21 8.32 -15.47 9.94
N ALA A 22 7.13 -15.74 10.51
CA ALA A 22 5.88 -15.14 10.07
C ALA A 22 5.90 -13.61 10.18
N ALA A 23 6.44 -13.07 11.28
CA ALA A 23 6.59 -11.61 11.45
C ALA A 23 7.50 -11.01 10.38
N HIS A 24 8.63 -11.68 10.07
CA HIS A 24 9.53 -11.22 9.01
C HIS A 24 8.87 -11.25 7.63
N LYS A 25 8.21 -12.36 7.27
CA LYS A 25 7.45 -12.52 6.02
C LYS A 25 6.34 -11.47 5.87
N MET A 26 5.64 -11.12 6.96
CA MET A 26 4.61 -10.06 6.94
C MET A 26 5.22 -8.69 6.63
N ARG A 27 6.37 -8.36 7.24
CA ARG A 27 7.07 -7.10 6.97
C ARG A 27 7.55 -7.05 5.52
N GLU A 28 8.18 -8.10 5.04
CA GLU A 28 8.64 -8.21 3.65
C GLU A 28 7.49 -8.06 2.65
N ARG A 29 6.37 -8.74 2.89
CA ARG A 29 5.16 -8.62 2.06
C ARG A 29 4.61 -7.20 2.03
N SER A 30 4.57 -6.52 3.18
CA SER A 30 4.13 -5.13 3.26
C SER A 30 5.05 -4.17 2.46
N LEU A 31 6.35 -4.41 2.46
CA LEU A 31 7.32 -3.62 1.69
C LEU A 31 7.20 -3.89 0.20
N LYS A 32 7.12 -5.16 -0.23
CA LYS A 32 6.88 -5.54 -1.62
C LYS A 32 5.59 -4.92 -2.16
N PHE A 33 4.52 -4.99 -1.38
CA PHE A 33 3.24 -4.38 -1.75
C PHE A 33 3.36 -2.85 -1.90
N THR A 34 4.03 -2.18 -0.95
CA THR A 34 4.29 -0.74 -1.03
C THR A 34 5.11 -0.37 -2.27
N MET A 35 6.14 -1.16 -2.61
CA MET A 35 6.93 -0.95 -3.84
C MET A 35 6.07 -1.08 -5.11
N TRP A 36 5.17 -2.06 -5.17
CA TRP A 36 4.23 -2.22 -6.28
C TRP A 36 3.29 -1.02 -6.43
N ILE A 37 2.71 -0.54 -5.32
CA ILE A 37 1.84 0.65 -5.34
C ILE A 37 2.62 1.88 -5.78
N LEU A 38 3.83 2.08 -5.28
CA LEU A 38 4.68 3.19 -5.68
C LEU A 38 5.01 3.16 -7.17
N GLY A 39 5.37 1.98 -7.71
CA GLY A 39 5.63 1.81 -9.13
C GLY A 39 4.41 2.14 -9.98
N LEU A 40 3.22 1.65 -9.58
CA LEU A 40 1.97 1.96 -10.26
C LEU A 40 1.64 3.45 -10.20
N ALA A 41 1.84 4.08 -9.04
CA ALA A 41 1.60 5.50 -8.85
C ALA A 41 2.52 6.36 -9.72
N VAL A 42 3.81 6.05 -9.79
CA VAL A 42 4.77 6.75 -10.66
C VAL A 42 4.35 6.62 -12.13
N ALA A 43 3.96 5.42 -12.58
CA ALA A 43 3.47 5.21 -13.93
C ALA A 43 2.21 6.03 -14.25
N LEU A 44 1.25 6.07 -13.31
CA LEU A 44 0.03 6.88 -13.48
C LEU A 44 0.33 8.38 -13.52
N VAL A 45 1.19 8.87 -12.63
CA VAL A 45 1.62 10.27 -12.62
C VAL A 45 2.31 10.63 -13.94
N TRP A 46 3.19 9.76 -14.45
CA TRP A 46 3.85 9.96 -15.74
C TRP A 46 2.84 10.08 -16.89
N ILE A 47 1.86 9.17 -16.95
CA ILE A 47 0.80 9.20 -17.97
C ILE A 47 0.01 10.52 -17.87
N LEU A 48 -0.33 10.96 -16.66
CA LEU A 48 -1.11 12.19 -16.45
C LEU A 48 -0.34 13.47 -16.83
N ILE A 49 0.98 13.49 -16.61
CA ILE A 49 1.85 14.64 -16.93
C ILE A 49 2.28 14.65 -18.40
N SER A 50 2.31 13.51 -19.08
CA SER A 50 2.73 13.38 -20.49
C SER A 50 1.87 14.13 -21.53
N GLY A 51 0.87 14.90 -21.10
CA GLY A 51 -0.02 15.65 -21.98
C GLY A 51 -1.13 14.80 -22.59
N THR A 52 -1.36 13.59 -22.07
CA THR A 52 -2.47 12.73 -22.50
C THR A 52 -3.80 13.43 -22.20
N GLN A 53 -4.55 13.75 -23.26
CA GLN A 53 -5.86 14.39 -23.12
C GLN A 53 -6.94 13.33 -22.87
N PHE A 54 -7.62 13.44 -21.74
CA PHE A 54 -8.72 12.54 -21.37
C PHE A 54 -10.08 13.20 -21.65
N ILE A 55 -11.03 12.40 -22.12
CA ILE A 55 -12.45 12.81 -22.13
C ILE A 55 -13.02 12.69 -20.71
N VAL A 56 -14.09 13.45 -20.42
CA VAL A 56 -14.72 13.50 -19.08
C VAL A 56 -15.06 12.10 -18.54
N VAL A 57 -15.60 11.22 -19.39
CA VAL A 57 -15.92 9.82 -19.00
C VAL A 57 -14.67 9.04 -18.57
N GLN A 58 -13.54 9.22 -19.26
CA GLN A 58 -12.28 8.56 -18.89
C GLN A 58 -11.75 9.08 -17.55
N LYS A 59 -11.90 10.38 -17.26
CA LYS A 59 -11.53 10.95 -15.96
C LYS A 59 -12.32 10.31 -14.82
N TRP A 60 -13.63 10.14 -14.99
CA TRP A 60 -14.48 9.46 -14.01
C TRP A 60 -14.08 8.00 -13.79
N VAL A 61 -13.89 7.24 -14.88
CA VAL A 61 -13.46 5.84 -14.81
C VAL A 61 -12.10 5.71 -14.11
N LEU A 62 -11.15 6.59 -14.45
CA LEU A 62 -9.82 6.57 -13.85
C LEU A 62 -9.85 6.98 -12.37
N THR A 63 -10.67 7.96 -12.00
CA THR A 63 -10.89 8.35 -10.60
C THR A 63 -11.48 7.18 -9.80
N ALA A 64 -12.50 6.51 -10.33
CA ALA A 64 -13.10 5.35 -9.70
C ALA A 64 -12.09 4.21 -9.53
N LEU A 65 -11.26 3.95 -10.55
CA LEU A 65 -10.19 2.95 -10.47
C LEU A 65 -9.19 3.28 -9.35
N VAL A 66 -8.66 4.50 -9.31
CA VAL A 66 -7.71 4.94 -8.27
C VAL A 66 -8.35 4.86 -6.88
N PHE A 67 -9.64 5.19 -6.76
CA PHE A 67 -10.37 5.09 -5.50
C PHE A 67 -10.51 3.64 -5.02
N ILE A 68 -10.92 2.72 -5.91
CA ILE A 68 -11.04 1.29 -5.58
C ILE A 68 -9.68 0.70 -5.20
N LEU A 69 -8.63 1.03 -5.96
CA LEU A 69 -7.26 0.57 -5.65
C LEU A 69 -6.76 1.14 -4.32
N GLY A 70 -7.02 2.41 -4.03
CA GLY A 70 -6.67 3.06 -2.77
C GLY A 70 -7.38 2.40 -1.58
N LEU A 71 -8.69 2.16 -1.68
CA LEU A 71 -9.46 1.45 -0.65
C LEU A 71 -8.95 0.02 -0.44
N SER A 72 -8.68 -0.70 -1.53
CA SER A 72 -8.15 -2.06 -1.47
C SER A 72 -6.77 -2.10 -0.80
N ALA A 73 -5.91 -1.12 -1.08
CA ALA A 73 -4.61 -0.98 -0.44
C ALA A 73 -4.74 -0.73 1.06
N ILE A 74 -5.64 0.18 1.48
CA ILE A 74 -5.91 0.45 2.89
C ILE A 74 -6.42 -0.83 3.59
N TRP A 75 -7.34 -1.55 2.97
CA TRP A 75 -7.90 -2.78 3.53
C TRP A 75 -6.82 -3.87 3.68
N PHE A 76 -5.98 -4.05 2.66
CA PHE A 76 -4.87 -4.99 2.70
C PHE A 76 -3.86 -4.65 3.80
N LEU A 77 -3.47 -3.37 3.93
CA LEU A 77 -2.56 -2.92 4.98
C LEU A 77 -3.14 -3.13 6.38
N ARG A 78 -4.44 -2.87 6.57
CA ARG A 78 -5.13 -3.15 7.84
C ARG A 78 -5.13 -4.63 8.19
N SER A 79 -5.34 -5.49 7.20
CA SER A 79 -5.29 -6.94 7.38
C SER A 79 -3.90 -7.40 7.84
N LEU A 80 -2.83 -6.87 7.22
CA LEU A 80 -1.46 -7.15 7.63
C LEU A 80 -1.13 -6.62 9.02
N GLU A 81 -1.56 -5.40 9.36
CA GLU A 81 -1.37 -4.82 10.70
C GLU A 81 -2.05 -5.67 11.78
N SER A 82 -3.30 -6.08 11.53
CA SER A 82 -4.02 -6.98 12.44
C SER A 82 -3.32 -8.34 12.57
N GLY A 83 -2.86 -8.91 11.46
CA GLY A 83 -2.10 -10.16 11.46
C GLY A 83 -0.81 -10.07 12.28
N ALA A 84 -0.04 -9.00 12.11
CA ALA A 84 1.19 -8.76 12.85
C ALA A 84 0.92 -8.58 14.35
N ALA A 85 -0.11 -7.82 14.72
CA ALA A 85 -0.49 -7.62 16.12
C ALA A 85 -0.91 -8.93 16.81
N LYS A 86 -1.70 -9.77 16.13
CA LYS A 86 -2.10 -11.09 16.64
C LYS A 86 -0.89 -12.02 16.77
N ASN A 87 -0.02 -12.06 15.77
CA ASN A 87 1.19 -12.88 15.78
C ASN A 87 2.11 -12.51 16.94
N HIS A 88 2.30 -11.21 17.15
CA HIS A 88 3.12 -10.71 18.24
C HIS A 88 2.55 -11.05 19.62
N LYS A 89 1.22 -10.97 19.80
CA LYS A 89 0.58 -11.38 21.06
C LYS A 89 0.87 -12.84 21.40
N VAL A 90 0.87 -13.73 20.41
CA VAL A 90 1.22 -15.14 20.58
C VAL A 90 2.70 -15.30 20.94
N MET A 91 3.58 -14.55 20.26
CA MET A 91 5.02 -14.54 20.52
C MET A 91 5.34 -14.16 21.97
N ILE A 92 4.75 -13.06 22.48
CA ILE A 92 4.88 -12.66 23.89
C ILE A 92 4.37 -13.76 24.82
N GLY A 93 3.25 -14.41 24.48
CA GLY A 93 2.70 -15.50 25.29
C GLY A 93 3.68 -16.67 25.44
N ILE A 94 4.34 -17.05 24.35
CA ILE A 94 5.36 -18.11 24.35
C ILE A 94 6.60 -17.66 25.12
N GLU A 95 7.10 -16.44 24.89
CA GLU A 95 8.26 -15.89 25.61
C GLU A 95 8.03 -15.79 27.11
N LYS A 96 6.81 -15.43 27.55
CA LYS A 96 6.42 -15.47 28.97
C LYS A 96 6.41 -16.89 29.51
N ALA A 97 5.86 -17.85 28.76
CA ALA A 97 5.86 -19.25 29.17
C ALA A 97 7.28 -19.84 29.26
N LEU A 98 8.23 -19.30 28.50
CA LEU A 98 9.64 -19.65 28.58
C LEU A 98 10.39 -18.90 29.69
N GLY A 99 9.76 -17.99 30.43
CA GLY A 99 10.40 -17.20 31.49
C GLY A 99 11.34 -16.10 30.99
N CYS A 100 11.22 -15.67 29.73
CA CYS A 100 12.13 -14.67 29.15
C CYS A 100 12.00 -13.28 29.80
N TYR A 101 10.89 -13.01 30.50
CA TYR A 101 10.65 -11.74 31.20
C TYR A 101 10.94 -11.82 32.70
N ASP A 102 11.30 -13.01 33.21
CA ASP A 102 11.54 -13.23 34.62
C ASP A 102 13.02 -12.99 34.93
N LYS A 103 13.29 -12.34 36.07
CA LYS A 103 14.66 -12.10 36.55
C LYS A 103 15.22 -13.36 37.19
N GLY A 104 16.50 -13.64 36.98
CA GLY A 104 17.16 -14.80 37.58
C GLY A 104 16.90 -16.13 36.86
N THR A 105 16.05 -16.16 35.83
CA THR A 105 15.79 -17.38 35.04
C THR A 105 16.93 -17.65 34.05
N TYR A 106 17.35 -16.63 33.30
CA TYR A 106 18.42 -16.73 32.30
C TYR A 106 19.62 -15.85 32.60
N LEU A 107 19.41 -14.69 33.24
CA LEU A 107 20.43 -13.73 33.64
C LEU A 107 20.28 -13.48 35.15
N GLU A 108 21.38 -13.43 35.89
CA GLU A 108 21.35 -13.37 37.36
C GLU A 108 20.72 -12.08 37.90
N SER A 109 20.93 -10.95 37.24
CA SER A 109 20.53 -9.62 37.73
C SER A 109 19.37 -8.98 36.96
N GLU A 110 19.03 -9.51 35.79
CA GLU A 110 18.03 -8.92 34.89
C GLU A 110 17.20 -9.97 34.15
N ALA A 111 16.14 -9.51 33.47
CA ALA A 111 15.34 -10.36 32.61
C ALA A 111 15.96 -10.41 31.21
N LEU A 112 15.83 -11.54 30.52
CA LEU A 112 16.34 -11.69 29.14
C LEU A 112 15.68 -10.70 28.19
N LEU A 113 14.38 -10.44 28.37
CA LEU A 113 13.61 -9.44 27.66
C LEU A 113 13.10 -8.37 28.62
N PRO A 114 13.27 -7.07 28.31
CA PRO A 114 12.75 -6.01 29.15
C PRO A 114 11.22 -5.98 29.08
N GLU A 115 10.56 -5.65 30.20
CA GLU A 115 9.10 -5.56 30.25
C GLU A 115 8.53 -4.53 29.25
N SER A 116 9.31 -3.49 28.95
CA SER A 116 9.01 -2.49 27.92
C SER A 116 8.84 -3.10 26.53
N TYR A 117 9.50 -4.22 26.21
CA TYR A 117 9.37 -4.90 24.93
C TYR A 117 7.92 -5.29 24.60
N THR A 118 7.16 -5.72 25.61
CA THR A 118 5.74 -6.08 25.46
C THR A 118 4.87 -4.90 24.99
N ARG A 119 5.29 -3.68 25.30
CA ARG A 119 4.59 -2.43 24.98
C ARG A 119 5.16 -1.76 23.73
N ASP A 120 6.47 -1.86 23.51
CA ASP A 120 7.17 -1.10 22.48
C ASP A 120 7.23 -1.80 21.13
N TYR A 121 7.19 -3.14 21.10
CA TYR A 121 7.13 -3.86 19.83
C TYR A 121 5.85 -3.53 19.04
N GLY A 122 4.70 -3.45 19.73
CA GLY A 122 3.44 -3.00 19.12
C GLY A 122 3.53 -1.56 18.57
N LYS A 123 4.31 -0.69 19.21
CA LYS A 123 4.55 0.67 18.70
C LYS A 123 5.39 0.67 17.42
N SER A 124 6.44 -0.14 17.35
CA SER A 124 7.31 -0.25 16.16
C SER A 124 6.52 -0.68 14.92
N TRP A 125 5.72 -1.74 15.04
CA TRP A 125 4.87 -2.20 13.94
C TRP A 125 3.80 -1.19 13.54
N ARG A 126 3.13 -0.58 14.52
CA ARG A 126 2.17 0.48 14.26
C ARG A 126 2.85 1.69 13.58
N SER A 127 4.09 2.01 13.95
CA SER A 127 4.87 3.07 13.29
C SER A 127 5.14 2.74 11.82
N HIS A 128 5.61 1.51 11.53
CA HIS A 128 5.82 1.03 10.16
C HIS A 128 4.57 1.16 9.29
N PHE A 129 3.42 0.66 9.74
CA PHE A 129 2.17 0.78 8.97
C PHE A 129 1.68 2.24 8.87
N LYS A 130 1.84 3.06 9.92
CA LYS A 130 1.53 4.50 9.87
C LYS A 130 2.33 5.20 8.78
N THR A 131 3.63 4.94 8.66
CA THR A 131 4.45 5.53 7.60
C THR A 131 3.93 5.13 6.22
N ILE A 132 3.52 3.88 6.03
CA ILE A 132 2.92 3.43 4.76
C ILE A 132 1.60 4.14 4.49
N TYR A 133 0.70 4.29 5.47
CA TYR A 133 -0.55 5.02 5.28
C TYR A 133 -0.33 6.50 4.93
N ILE A 134 0.62 7.16 5.60
CA ILE A 134 1.02 8.55 5.34
C ILE A 134 1.56 8.70 3.92
N LEU A 135 2.13 7.63 3.34
CA LEU A 135 2.61 7.66 1.96
C LEU A 135 1.49 7.35 0.95
N VAL A 136 0.70 6.30 1.17
CA VAL A 136 -0.29 5.81 0.19
C VAL A 136 -1.50 6.74 0.07
N ILE A 137 -2.01 7.29 1.18
CA ILE A 137 -3.23 8.11 1.17
C ILE A 137 -3.01 9.43 0.41
N PRO A 138 -1.99 10.26 0.73
CA PRO A 138 -1.75 11.49 -0.01
C PRO A 138 -1.40 11.24 -1.47
N LEU A 139 -0.70 10.14 -1.76
CA LEU A 139 -0.36 9.77 -3.15
C LEU A 139 -1.62 9.46 -3.97
N ALA A 140 -2.57 8.71 -3.41
CA ALA A 140 -3.85 8.45 -4.07
C ALA A 140 -4.64 9.75 -4.29
N LEU A 141 -4.71 10.64 -3.29
CA LEU A 141 -5.37 11.94 -3.40
C LEU A 141 -4.71 12.85 -4.44
N LEU A 142 -3.38 12.84 -4.52
CA LEU A 142 -2.63 13.61 -5.51
C LEU A 142 -2.92 13.11 -6.93
N ILE A 143 -2.96 11.80 -7.14
CA ILE A 143 -3.32 11.23 -8.45
C ILE A 143 -4.74 11.62 -8.83
N MET A 144 -5.70 11.53 -7.89
CA MET A 144 -7.07 11.99 -8.14
C MET A 144 -7.09 13.47 -8.54
N LEU A 145 -6.37 14.33 -7.84
CA LEU A 145 -6.27 15.75 -8.19
C LEU A 145 -5.71 15.95 -9.61
N LEU A 146 -4.61 15.25 -9.95
CA LEU A 146 -3.99 15.34 -11.27
C LEU A 146 -4.93 14.94 -12.40
N ILE A 147 -5.75 13.90 -12.21
CA ILE A 147 -6.76 13.47 -13.20
C ILE A 147 -7.72 14.61 -13.56
N TRP A 148 -8.11 15.42 -12.58
CA TRP A 148 -9.03 16.52 -12.79
C TRP A 148 -8.36 17.79 -13.34
N VAL A 149 -7.11 18.04 -12.96
CA VAL A 149 -6.29 19.16 -13.49
C VAL A 149 -5.83 18.91 -14.93
N SER A 150 -5.70 17.65 -15.38
CA SER A 150 -5.30 17.35 -16.75
C SER A 150 -6.27 17.95 -17.79
N PRO A 151 -5.76 18.56 -18.87
CA PRO A 151 -6.59 19.25 -19.87
C PRO A 151 -7.56 18.28 -20.56
N GLU A 152 -8.78 18.75 -20.80
CA GLU A 152 -9.81 17.96 -21.49
C GLU A 152 -9.51 17.85 -22.99
N ARG A 153 -9.69 16.63 -23.53
CA ARG A 153 -9.69 16.45 -24.98
C ARG A 153 -10.94 17.12 -25.54
N LYS A 154 -10.77 18.21 -26.31
CA LYS A 154 -11.89 18.79 -27.06
C LYS A 154 -12.36 17.74 -28.07
N THR A 155 -13.53 17.15 -27.83
CA THR A 155 -14.15 16.20 -28.75
C THR A 155 -14.37 16.92 -30.09
N GLY A 156 -13.69 16.48 -31.15
CA GLY A 156 -13.50 17.16 -32.42
C GLY A 156 -14.76 17.44 -33.26
N ARG A 157 -15.72 18.22 -32.72
CA ARG A 157 -16.82 18.81 -33.50
C ARG A 157 -16.43 20.17 -34.11
N GLN A 158 -15.29 20.75 -33.73
CA GLN A 158 -14.78 22.00 -34.30
C GLN A 158 -13.85 21.77 -35.50
N ASP A 159 -13.10 20.67 -35.56
CA ASP A 159 -12.17 20.42 -36.67
C ASP A 159 -12.88 20.11 -37.99
N HIS A 160 -14.07 19.50 -37.95
CA HIS A 160 -14.86 19.27 -39.15
C HIS A 160 -15.47 20.55 -39.74
N LYS A 161 -15.81 21.55 -38.91
CA LYS A 161 -16.33 22.83 -39.39
C LYS A 161 -15.24 23.72 -40.00
N ALA A 162 -14.02 23.67 -39.46
CA ALA A 162 -12.88 24.39 -40.02
C ALA A 162 -12.50 23.86 -41.42
N ASN A 163 -12.52 22.54 -41.62
CA ASN A 163 -12.26 21.95 -42.93
C ASN A 163 -13.40 22.15 -43.94
N GLN A 164 -14.67 22.10 -43.52
CA GLN A 164 -15.81 22.40 -44.41
C GLN A 164 -15.80 23.87 -44.90
N HIS A 165 -15.38 24.80 -44.05
CA HIS A 165 -15.36 26.22 -44.42
C HIS A 165 -14.27 26.53 -45.46
N ASN A 166 -13.12 25.83 -45.40
CA ASN A 166 -12.05 25.97 -46.41
C ASN A 166 -12.41 25.32 -47.74
N SER A 167 -13.09 24.17 -47.76
CA SER A 167 -13.54 23.55 -49.02
C SER A 167 -14.56 24.41 -49.78
N LEU A 168 -15.43 25.15 -49.07
CA LEU A 168 -16.43 26.04 -49.70
C LEU A 168 -15.84 27.35 -50.25
N GLN A 169 -14.66 27.77 -49.81
CA GLN A 169 -13.99 28.96 -50.37
C GLN A 169 -13.18 28.64 -51.64
N ILE A 170 -12.64 27.42 -51.76
CA ILE A 170 -11.88 27.01 -52.95
C ILE A 170 -12.79 26.91 -54.18
N GLU A 171 -14.07 26.53 -54.01
CA GLU A 171 -15.01 26.38 -55.13
C GLU A 171 -15.51 27.72 -55.71
N LYS A 172 -15.40 28.84 -54.97
CA LYS A 172 -15.83 30.17 -55.43
C LYS A 172 -14.74 30.99 -56.12
N GLY A 173 -13.50 30.50 -56.16
CA GLY A 173 -12.33 31.18 -56.73
C GLY A 173 -11.96 30.76 -58.16
N GLY A 174 -12.83 30.07 -58.89
CA GLY A 174 -12.55 29.65 -60.27
C GLY A 174 -12.36 30.84 -61.22
N PRO A 175 -11.31 30.85 -62.07
CA PRO A 175 -10.99 31.99 -62.92
C PRO A 175 -12.09 32.22 -63.96
N LYS A 176 -12.62 33.45 -63.98
CA LYS A 176 -13.48 33.93 -65.07
C LYS A 176 -12.61 34.03 -66.33
N LYS A 177 -12.92 33.19 -67.32
CA LYS A 177 -12.46 33.36 -68.71
C LYS A 177 -13.22 34.51 -69.37
#